data_AF-A0A9D4JV43-F1
#
_entry.id   AF-A0A9D4JV43-F1
#
_cell.length_a   1.000
_cell.length_b   1.000
_cell.length_c   1.000
_cell.angle_alpha   90.00
_cell.angle_beta   90.00
_cell.angle_gamma   90.00
#
_symmetry.space_group_name_H-M   'P 1'
#
loop_
_entity.id
_entity.type
_entity.pdbx_description
1 polymer ?
#
loop_
_entity_poly.entity_id
_entity_poly.type
_entity_poly.pdbx_seq_one_letter_code
_entity_poly.pdbx_strand_id
1 'polypeptide(L)'
;MNAWKCHFEELATPDEDNYGENDKVSLAEEQDNIIEEIIKESVENIDPVTANAVKKAINLLNTGKAADVNGISAEHFKYAKEEISATITDIIDSIFKELDVPPSLKCGALTPIRKKG
;
A
#
# COMPACT_ATOMS: atom_id res chain seq x y z
N MET A 1 -7.90 42.74 -25.60
CA MET A 1 -8.84 41.76 -25.01
C MET A 1 -9.01 40.51 -25.88
N ASN A 2 -9.09 40.61 -27.21
CA ASN A 2 -9.31 39.43 -28.06
C ASN A 2 -8.16 38.42 -28.09
N ALA A 3 -6.90 38.85 -28.02
CA ALA A 3 -5.75 37.93 -28.03
C ALA A 3 -5.75 36.95 -26.84
N TRP A 4 -6.19 37.41 -25.66
CA TRP A 4 -6.31 36.55 -24.48
C TRP A 4 -7.45 35.56 -24.65
N LYS A 5 -8.59 36.02 -25.18
CA LYS A 5 -9.73 35.13 -25.44
C LYS A 5 -9.35 34.02 -26.41
N CYS A 6 -8.74 34.35 -27.56
CA CYS A 6 -8.30 33.36 -28.54
C CYS A 6 -7.30 32.37 -27.95
N HIS A 7 -6.30 32.86 -27.19
CA HIS A 7 -5.31 31.99 -26.56
C HIS A 7 -5.92 30.98 -25.57
N PHE A 8 -6.85 31.42 -24.71
CA PHE A 8 -7.50 30.52 -23.75
C PHE A 8 -8.59 29.65 -24.39
N GLU A 9 -9.18 30.08 -25.49
CA GLU A 9 -10.13 29.29 -26.29
C GLU A 9 -9.38 28.14 -27.00
N GLU A 10 -8.21 28.40 -27.58
CA GLU A 10 -7.31 27.37 -28.15
C GLU A 10 -6.83 26.35 -27.12
N LEU A 11 -6.54 26.77 -25.88
CA LEU A 11 -6.18 25.86 -24.80
C LEU A 11 -7.37 25.03 -24.29
N ALA A 12 -8.60 25.54 -24.39
CA ALA A 12 -9.80 24.89 -23.89
C ALA A 12 -10.45 23.94 -24.91
N THR A 13 -10.26 24.20 -26.20
CA THR A 13 -10.65 23.31 -27.31
C THR A 13 -9.40 22.84 -28.03
N PRO A 14 -8.70 21.80 -27.51
CA PRO A 14 -7.57 21.23 -28.23
C PRO A 14 -8.06 20.70 -29.58
N ASP A 15 -7.47 21.21 -30.67
CA ASP A 15 -7.70 20.69 -32.03
C ASP A 15 -7.35 19.19 -32.03
N GLU A 16 -8.35 18.33 -32.20
CA GLU A 16 -8.16 16.86 -32.23
C GLU A 16 -7.21 16.43 -33.36
N ASP A 17 -7.05 17.28 -34.39
CA ASP A 17 -6.17 17.06 -35.54
C ASP A 17 -4.72 17.59 -35.36
N ASN A 18 -4.45 18.47 -34.36
CA ASN A 18 -3.13 19.09 -34.16
C ASN A 18 -2.22 18.32 -33.20
N TYR A 19 -2.79 17.54 -32.28
CA TYR A 19 -2.03 16.62 -31.44
C TYR A 19 -2.12 15.24 -32.07
N GLY A 20 -1.15 14.95 -32.94
CA GLY A 20 -1.04 13.63 -33.56
C GLY A 20 -1.03 12.55 -32.47
N GLU A 21 -1.63 11.40 -32.76
CA GLU A 21 -1.67 10.23 -31.86
C GLU A 21 -0.28 9.88 -31.29
N ASN A 22 0.77 10.15 -32.08
CA ASN A 22 2.18 10.03 -31.70
C ASN A 22 2.62 10.95 -30.54
N ASP A 23 2.09 12.17 -30.44
CA ASP A 23 2.43 13.11 -29.36
C ASP A 23 1.81 12.64 -28.03
N LYS A 24 0.61 12.05 -28.07
CA LYS A 24 -0.03 11.47 -26.88
C LYS A 24 0.71 10.23 -26.39
N VAL A 25 1.18 9.39 -27.31
CA VAL A 25 2.01 8.21 -26.98
C VAL A 25 3.34 8.65 -26.39
N SER A 26 4.01 9.63 -27.00
CA SER A 26 5.26 10.21 -26.48
C SER A 26 5.11 10.77 -25.06
N LEU A 27 4.04 11.51 -24.79
CA LEU A 27 3.80 12.07 -23.45
C LEU A 27 3.48 10.98 -22.41
N ALA A 28 2.79 9.91 -22.82
CA ALA A 28 2.54 8.76 -21.97
C ALA A 28 3.84 7.98 -21.66
N GLU A 29 4.71 7.79 -22.65
CA GLU A 29 6.02 7.18 -22.46
C GLU A 29 6.92 8.03 -21.54
N GLU A 30 6.92 9.35 -21.69
CA GLU A 30 7.62 10.26 -20.77
C GLU A 30 7.06 10.16 -19.35
N GLN A 31 5.74 10.08 -19.19
CA GLN A 31 5.11 9.90 -17.88
C GLN A 31 5.52 8.57 -17.24
N ASP A 32 5.50 7.46 -17.99
CA ASP A 32 5.91 6.15 -17.50
C ASP A 32 7.40 6.15 -17.09
N ASN A 33 8.26 6.82 -17.87
CA ASN A 33 9.68 6.98 -17.52
C ASN A 33 9.89 7.76 -16.21
N ILE A 34 9.13 8.85 -16.01
CA ILE A 34 9.18 9.62 -14.75
C ILE A 34 8.69 8.76 -13.59
N ILE A 35 7.63 7.99 -13.77
CA ILE A 35 7.12 7.06 -12.76
C ILE A 35 8.18 6.01 -12.42
N GLU A 36 8.83 5.41 -13.41
CA GLU A 36 9.90 4.44 -13.19
C GLU A 36 11.11 5.02 -12.46
N GLU A 37 11.51 6.25 -12.80
CA GLU A 37 12.62 6.95 -12.15
C GLU A 37 12.29 7.24 -10.69
N ILE A 38 11.08 7.77 -10.41
CA ILE A 38 10.60 7.99 -9.05
C ILE A 38 10.51 6.68 -8.28
N ILE A 39 10.02 5.59 -8.90
CA ILE A 39 10.00 4.27 -8.25
C ILE A 39 11.42 3.82 -7.92
N LYS A 40 12.37 3.91 -8.86
CA LYS A 40 13.78 3.54 -8.64
C LYS A 40 14.45 4.37 -7.54
N GLU A 41 14.17 5.67 -7.47
CA GLU A 41 14.69 6.57 -6.43
C GLU A 41 14.01 6.37 -5.08
N SER A 42 12.72 5.98 -5.07
CA SER A 42 11.91 5.78 -3.86
C SER A 42 11.96 4.37 -3.29
N VAL A 43 12.68 3.42 -3.92
CA VAL A 43 13.12 2.20 -3.24
C VAL A 43 14.19 2.58 -2.21
N GLU A 44 13.76 3.28 -1.16
CA GLU A 44 14.52 3.35 0.07
C GLU A 44 14.82 1.92 0.50
N ASN A 45 16.05 1.68 0.94
CA ASN A 45 16.49 0.38 1.45
C ASN A 45 15.63 0.05 2.68
N ILE A 46 14.53 -0.69 2.48
CA ILE A 46 13.67 -1.11 3.59
C ILE A 46 14.52 -2.03 4.45
N ASP A 47 14.77 -1.61 5.68
CA ASP A 47 15.53 -2.42 6.62
C ASP A 47 14.87 -3.80 6.77
N PRO A 48 15.65 -4.90 6.68
CA PRO A 48 15.08 -6.24 6.78
C PRO A 48 14.42 -6.45 8.13
N VAL A 49 13.28 -7.14 8.12
CA VAL A 49 12.52 -7.42 9.34
C VAL A 49 13.31 -8.41 10.19
N THR A 50 13.49 -8.09 11.47
CA THR A 50 14.17 -9.01 12.41
C THR A 50 13.17 -9.74 13.30
N ALA A 51 13.45 -11.01 13.61
CA ALA A 51 12.65 -11.79 14.56
C ALA A 51 12.55 -11.11 15.94
N ASN A 52 13.59 -10.37 16.36
CA ASN A 52 13.56 -9.63 17.61
C ASN A 52 12.58 -8.44 17.57
N ALA A 53 12.51 -7.73 16.44
CA ALA A 53 11.51 -6.66 16.24
C ALA A 53 10.09 -7.23 16.29
N VAL A 54 9.85 -8.37 15.64
CA VAL A 54 8.56 -9.07 15.69
C VAL A 54 8.20 -9.50 17.11
N LYS A 55 9.13 -10.11 17.86
CA LYS A 55 8.90 -10.48 19.27
C LYS A 55 8.53 -9.28 20.13
N LYS A 56 9.20 -8.14 19.93
CA LYS A 56 8.87 -6.88 20.63
C LYS A 56 7.46 -6.41 20.28
N ALA A 57 7.11 -6.42 18.99
CA ALA A 57 5.76 -6.05 18.53
C ALA A 57 4.67 -6.95 19.11
N ILE A 58 4.89 -8.26 19.17
CA ILE A 58 3.94 -9.22 19.79
C ILE A 58 3.68 -8.87 21.26
N ASN A 59 4.71 -8.50 22.03
CA ASN A 59 4.52 -8.15 23.44
C ASN A 59 3.67 -6.88 23.61
N LEU A 60 3.70 -5.96 22.64
CA LEU A 60 2.94 -4.70 22.63
C LEU A 60 1.47 -4.88 22.25
N LEU A 61 1.04 -6.05 21.79
CA LEU A 61 -0.36 -6.31 21.46
C LEU A 61 -1.27 -6.11 22.69
N ASN A 62 -2.41 -5.47 22.51
CA ASN A 62 -3.39 -5.31 23.58
C ASN A 62 -4.08 -6.65 23.88
N THR A 63 -4.15 -7.02 25.16
CA THR A 63 -4.88 -8.21 25.62
C THR A 63 -6.36 -7.92 25.84
N GLY A 64 -7.18 -8.98 25.93
CA GLY A 64 -8.62 -8.89 26.17
C GLY A 64 -9.42 -8.36 24.98
N LYS A 65 -8.83 -8.38 23.78
CA LYS A 65 -9.53 -8.10 22.52
C LYS A 65 -10.22 -9.37 22.00
N ALA A 66 -11.25 -9.18 21.18
CA ALA A 66 -11.91 -10.31 20.53
C ALA A 66 -10.91 -11.09 19.65
N ALA A 67 -11.04 -12.41 19.66
CA ALA A 67 -10.32 -13.28 18.73
C ALA A 67 -10.77 -13.01 17.28
N ASP A 68 -9.91 -13.42 16.34
CA ASP A 68 -10.22 -13.40 14.92
C ASP A 68 -11.25 -14.49 14.53
N VAL A 69 -11.52 -14.60 13.22
CA VAL A 69 -12.45 -15.59 12.66
C VAL A 69 -12.02 -17.06 12.91
N ASN A 70 -10.75 -17.29 13.24
CA ASN A 70 -10.19 -18.61 13.54
C ASN A 70 -10.09 -18.87 15.06
N GLY A 71 -10.55 -17.93 15.90
CA GLY A 71 -10.44 -18.05 17.36
C GLY A 71 -9.06 -17.67 17.90
N ILE A 72 -8.19 -17.07 17.10
CA ILE A 72 -6.84 -16.65 17.50
C ILE A 72 -6.92 -15.25 18.12
N SER A 73 -6.45 -15.14 19.36
CA SER A 73 -6.38 -13.90 20.12
C SER A 73 -4.93 -13.44 20.32
N ALA A 74 -4.75 -12.18 20.74
CA ALA A 74 -3.44 -11.61 21.03
C ALA A 74 -2.64 -12.42 22.06
N GLU A 75 -3.31 -13.04 23.03
CA GLU A 75 -2.70 -13.89 24.05
C GLU A 75 -1.99 -15.09 23.42
N HIS A 76 -2.61 -15.75 22.43
CA HIS A 76 -2.00 -16.88 21.73
C HIS A 76 -0.67 -16.49 21.07
N PHE A 77 -0.61 -15.31 20.44
CA PHE A 77 0.64 -14.78 19.89
C PHE A 77 1.70 -14.55 20.98
N LYS A 78 1.29 -13.98 22.13
CA LYS A 78 2.22 -13.74 23.25
C LYS A 78 2.78 -15.02 23.86
N TYR A 79 1.96 -16.07 23.97
CA TYR A 79 2.38 -17.37 24.49
C TYR A 79 3.28 -18.12 23.51
N ALA A 80 2.94 -18.15 22.21
CA ALA A 80 3.68 -18.89 21.19
C ALA A 80 4.80 -18.07 20.53
N LYS A 81 5.12 -16.87 21.04
CA LYS A 81 6.01 -15.90 20.39
C LYS A 81 7.36 -16.47 19.96
N GLU A 82 7.95 -17.37 20.74
CA GLU A 82 9.27 -17.93 20.44
C GLU A 82 9.24 -18.81 19.18
N GLU A 83 8.12 -19.50 18.96
CA GLU A 83 7.92 -20.45 17.87
C GLU A 83 7.47 -19.74 16.58
N ILE A 84 6.58 -18.76 16.69
CA ILE A 84 5.92 -18.15 15.53
C ILE A 84 6.65 -16.93 14.97
N SER A 85 7.58 -16.32 15.72
CA SER A 85 8.19 -15.05 15.30
C SER A 85 9.00 -15.18 14.01
N ALA A 86 9.65 -16.32 13.77
CA ALA A 86 10.39 -16.55 12.53
C ALA A 86 9.46 -16.54 11.32
N THR A 87 8.37 -17.29 11.38
CA THR A 87 7.38 -17.34 10.29
C THR A 87 6.72 -15.98 10.05
N ILE A 88 6.39 -15.24 11.10
CA ILE A 88 5.83 -13.89 10.95
C ILE A 88 6.86 -12.93 10.33
N THR A 89 8.14 -13.04 10.70
CA THR A 89 9.21 -12.28 10.07
C THR A 89 9.27 -12.55 8.57
N ASP A 90 9.27 -13.81 8.16
CA ASP A 90 9.34 -14.18 6.74
C ASP A 90 8.15 -13.63 5.93
N ILE A 91 6.95 -13.65 6.52
CA ILE A 91 5.75 -13.10 5.88
C ILE A 91 5.89 -11.59 5.67
N ILE A 92 6.29 -10.83 6.70
CA ILE A 92 6.41 -9.37 6.60
C ILE A 92 7.55 -9.00 5.65
N ASP A 93 8.67 -9.70 5.71
CA ASP A 93 9.83 -9.46 4.84
C ASP A 93 9.48 -9.73 3.37
N SER A 94 8.66 -10.74 3.09
CA SER A 94 8.14 -11.01 1.75
C SER A 94 7.24 -9.87 1.25
N ILE A 95 6.36 -9.33 2.09
CA ILE A 95 5.50 -8.18 1.76
C ILE A 95 6.34 -6.96 1.36
N PHE A 96 7.43 -6.68 2.08
CA PHE A 96 8.30 -5.54 1.77
C PHE A 96 9.14 -5.76 0.51
N LYS A 97 9.59 -6.99 0.25
CA LYS A 97 10.36 -7.33 -0.96
C LYS A 97 9.52 -7.31 -2.22
N GLU A 98 8.30 -7.85 -2.14
CA GLU A 98 7.41 -7.99 -3.29
C GLU A 98 6.53 -6.76 -3.49
N LEU A 99 6.48 -5.86 -2.50
CA LEU A 99 5.58 -4.71 -2.43
C LEU A 99 4.10 -5.08 -2.64
N ASP A 100 3.74 -6.34 -2.32
CA ASP A 100 2.39 -6.86 -2.42
C ASP A 100 1.93 -7.45 -1.07
N VAL A 101 0.66 -7.19 -0.75
CA VAL A 101 0.03 -7.67 0.47
C VAL A 101 -0.97 -8.76 0.10
N PRO A 102 -0.77 -9.99 0.61
CA PRO A 102 -1.65 -11.12 0.34
C PRO A 102 -3.14 -10.78 0.56
N PRO A 103 -4.04 -11.18 -0.35
CA PRO A 103 -5.48 -10.93 -0.20
C PRO A 103 -6.07 -11.45 1.11
N SER A 104 -5.52 -12.54 1.65
CA SER A 104 -5.92 -13.12 2.94
C SER A 104 -5.73 -12.15 4.12
N LEU A 105 -4.76 -11.23 4.05
CA LEU A 105 -4.52 -10.20 5.06
C LEU A 105 -5.40 -8.95 4.86
N LYS A 106 -6.11 -8.85 3.73
CA LYS A 106 -7.05 -7.76 3.41
C LYS A 106 -8.50 -8.09 3.79
N CYS A 107 -8.72 -9.18 4.54
CA CYS A 107 -10.03 -9.62 5.00
C CYS A 107 -10.49 -8.85 6.25
N GLY A 108 -11.72 -8.34 6.22
CA GLY A 108 -12.38 -7.72 7.38
C GLY A 108 -13.56 -8.55 7.86
N ALA A 109 -13.75 -8.66 9.18
CA ALA A 109 -14.93 -9.27 9.78
C ALA A 109 -15.91 -8.19 10.27
N LEU A 110 -17.15 -8.22 9.77
CA LEU A 110 -18.23 -7.34 10.23
C LEU A 110 -18.89 -7.95 11.47
N THR A 111 -18.68 -7.33 12.62
CA THR A 111 -19.29 -7.76 13.88
C THR A 111 -20.32 -6.73 14.34
N PRO A 112 -21.62 -7.08 14.44
CA PRO A 112 -22.64 -6.14 14.90
C PRO A 112 -22.43 -5.80 16.38
N ILE A 113 -22.24 -4.51 16.69
CA ILE A 113 -22.13 -4.01 18.07
C ILE A 113 -23.44 -3.32 18.46
N ARG A 114 -24.08 -3.82 19.50
CA ARG A 114 -25.29 -3.20 20.05
C ARG A 114 -24.90 -1.98 20.88
N LYS A 115 -25.29 -0.78 20.46
CA LYS A 115 -25.09 0.45 21.23
C LYS A 115 -25.97 0.39 22.49
N LYS A 116 -25.44 0.83 23.65
CA LYS A 116 -26.29 1.07 24.83
C LYS A 116 -27.26 2.20 24.48
N GLY A 117 -28.56 1.93 24.65
CA GLY A 117 -29.61 2.94 24.65
C GLY A 117 -29.51 3.83 25.88
#